data_AF-A0A142BDX6-F1
#
_entry.id   AF-A0A142BDX6-F1
#
_cell.length_a   1.000
_cell.length_b   1.000
_cell.length_c   1.000
_cell.angle_alpha   90.00
_cell.angle_beta   90.00
_cell.angle_gamma   90.00
#
_symmetry.space_group_name_H-M   'P 1'
#
loop_
_entity.id
_entity.type
_entity.pdbx_description
1 polymer ?
#
loop_
_entity_poly.entity_id
_entity_poly.type
_entity_poly.pdbx_seq_one_letter_code
_entity_poly.pdbx_strand_id
1 'polypeptide(L)'
;MTGMKSRQKGLSLFSTLIAIMVGGVVFTAVVKLGPLYMDDYAIARVLKSLDDKPGIASAGVPEVKEWLNKGLKTNLVELDPKEIRVKQDRYDGVMVDIDYERRIKFIRNVDLIVSFEHDWKVKPQ
;
A
#
# COMPACT_ATOMS: atom_id res chain seq x y z
N MET A 1 -41.10 -24.54 -36.37
CA MET A 1 -40.26 -24.00 -35.27
C MET A 1 -38.83 -23.93 -35.77
N THR A 2 -38.41 -22.76 -36.27
CA THR A 2 -37.10 -22.59 -36.90
C THR A 2 -36.05 -22.30 -35.82
N GLY A 3 -35.27 -23.30 -35.45
CA GLY A 3 -34.23 -23.16 -34.44
C GLY A 3 -33.11 -22.25 -34.93
N MET A 4 -32.96 -21.08 -34.30
CA MET A 4 -31.79 -20.22 -34.45
C MET A 4 -30.54 -20.99 -34.00
N LYS A 5 -29.72 -21.44 -34.95
CA LYS A 5 -28.34 -21.85 -34.64
C LYS A 5 -27.59 -20.60 -34.17
N SER A 6 -27.31 -20.50 -32.87
CA SER A 6 -26.43 -19.46 -32.35
C SER A 6 -25.08 -19.61 -33.05
N ARG A 7 -24.63 -18.54 -33.70
CA ARG A 7 -23.35 -18.51 -34.38
C ARG A 7 -22.29 -18.27 -33.31
N GLN A 8 -21.96 -19.30 -32.54
CA GLN A 8 -20.88 -19.27 -31.56
C GLN A 8 -19.57 -18.99 -32.30
N LYS A 9 -19.19 -17.71 -32.36
CA LYS A 9 -17.83 -17.32 -32.74
C LYS A 9 -16.98 -17.56 -31.50
N GLY A 10 -16.36 -18.74 -31.41
CA GLY A 10 -15.32 -18.99 -30.41
C GLY A 10 -14.21 -17.93 -30.53
N LEU A 11 -13.47 -17.70 -29.44
CA LEU A 11 -12.22 -16.95 -29.52
C LEU A 11 -11.36 -17.58 -30.62
N SER A 12 -11.00 -16.79 -31.62
CA SER A 12 -9.99 -17.18 -32.60
C SER A 12 -8.67 -17.44 -31.85
N LEU A 13 -7.87 -18.42 -32.29
CA LEU A 13 -6.54 -18.68 -31.74
C LEU A 13 -5.74 -17.38 -31.53
N PHE A 14 -5.86 -16.46 -32.49
CA PHE A 14 -5.21 -15.16 -32.44
C PHE A 14 -5.71 -14.28 -31.29
N SER A 15 -7.02 -14.18 -31.08
CA SER A 15 -7.59 -13.43 -29.96
C SER A 15 -7.25 -14.07 -28.60
N THR A 16 -7.16 -15.40 -28.53
CA THR A 16 -6.73 -16.10 -27.32
C THR A 16 -5.27 -15.79 -26.99
N LEU A 17 -4.37 -15.82 -27.98
CA LEU A 17 -2.96 -15.49 -27.78
C LEU A 17 -2.76 -14.04 -27.31
N ILE A 18 -3.49 -13.09 -27.89
CA ILE A 18 -3.46 -11.70 -27.43
C ILE A 18 -3.95 -11.59 -25.98
N ALA A 19 -5.07 -12.23 -25.65
CA ALA A 19 -5.59 -12.22 -24.30
C ALA A 19 -4.60 -12.79 -23.28
N ILE A 20 -3.88 -13.87 -23.64
CA ILE A 20 -2.83 -14.46 -22.80
C ILE A 20 -1.64 -13.50 -22.64
N MET A 21 -1.19 -12.83 -23.71
CA MET A 21 -0.09 -11.87 -23.62
C MET A 21 -0.44 -10.69 -22.71
N VAL A 22 -1.61 -10.07 -22.91
CA VAL A 22 -2.08 -8.97 -22.06
C VAL A 22 -2.29 -9.46 -20.63
N GLY A 23 -2.93 -10.62 -20.47
CA GLY A 23 -3.15 -11.25 -19.18
C GLY A 23 -1.84 -11.53 -18.44
N GLY A 24 -0.80 -11.98 -19.14
CA GLY A 24 0.52 -12.23 -18.57
C GLY A 24 1.20 -10.96 -18.04
N VAL A 25 1.07 -9.84 -18.77
CA VAL A 25 1.57 -8.54 -18.32
C VAL A 25 0.82 -8.07 -17.06
N VAL A 26 -0.51 -8.10 -17.08
CA VAL A 26 -1.34 -7.70 -15.93
C VAL A 26 -1.09 -8.60 -14.73
N PHE A 27 -1.05 -9.92 -14.93
CA PHE A 27 -0.76 -10.90 -13.88
C PHE A 27 0.61 -10.65 -13.25
N THR A 28 1.64 -10.40 -14.06
CA THR A 28 2.98 -10.08 -13.55
C THR A 28 2.97 -8.80 -12.72
N ALA A 29 2.23 -7.78 -13.16
CA ALA A 29 2.10 -6.54 -12.41
C ALA A 29 1.42 -6.80 -11.05
N VAL A 30 0.30 -7.52 -11.03
CA VAL A 30 -0.41 -7.87 -9.79
C VAL A 30 0.48 -8.63 -8.81
N VAL A 31 1.20 -9.66 -9.27
CA VAL A 31 2.11 -10.45 -8.43
C VAL A 31 3.23 -9.58 -7.83
N LYS A 32 3.79 -8.65 -8.61
CA LYS A 32 4.86 -7.76 -8.14
C LYS A 32 4.35 -6.65 -7.22
N LEU A 33 3.17 -6.10 -7.49
CA LEU A 33 2.58 -5.02 -6.70
C LEU A 33 1.95 -5.52 -5.40
N GLY A 34 1.49 -6.77 -5.36
CA GLY A 34 0.82 -7.37 -4.20
C GLY A 34 1.56 -7.16 -2.88
N PRO A 35 2.85 -7.55 -2.76
CA PRO A 35 3.62 -7.34 -1.55
C PRO A 35 3.70 -5.86 -1.12
N LEU A 36 3.84 -4.92 -2.06
CA LEU A 36 3.90 -3.49 -1.73
C LEU A 36 2.60 -2.99 -1.06
N TYR A 37 1.44 -3.44 -1.56
CA TYR A 37 0.16 -3.10 -0.97
C TYR A 37 -0.09 -3.83 0.36
N MET A 38 0.52 -4.99 0.57
CA MET A 38 0.47 -5.68 1.86
C MET A 38 1.29 -4.93 2.92
N ASP A 39 2.48 -4.45 2.56
CA ASP A 39 3.31 -3.61 3.43
C ASP A 39 2.60 -2.30 3.76
N ASP A 40 2.03 -1.63 2.75
CA ASP A 40 1.21 -0.43 2.92
C ASP A 40 0.04 -0.64 3.89
N TYR A 41 -0.70 -1.74 3.70
CA TYR A 41 -1.80 -2.11 4.60
C TYR A 41 -1.32 -2.43 6.02
N ALA A 42 -0.09 -2.93 6.18
CA ALA A 42 0.51 -3.11 7.50
C ALA A 42 0.87 -1.77 8.15
N ILE A 43 1.41 -0.80 7.39
CA ILE A 43 1.67 0.57 7.86
C ILE A 43 0.38 1.21 8.36
N ALA A 44 -0.69 1.18 7.55
CA ALA A 44 -1.99 1.72 7.92
C ALA A 44 -2.53 1.10 9.22
N ARG A 45 -2.35 -0.22 9.41
CA ARG A 45 -2.74 -0.90 10.65
C ARG A 45 -1.88 -0.49 11.84
N VAL A 46 -0.58 -0.29 11.65
CA VAL A 46 0.30 0.19 12.72
C VAL A 46 -0.11 1.60 13.15
N LEU A 47 -0.34 2.51 12.20
CA LEU A 47 -0.82 3.86 12.48
C LEU A 47 -2.16 3.82 13.24
N LYS A 48 -3.12 3.03 12.77
CA LYS A 48 -4.40 2.86 13.46
C LYS A 48 -4.22 2.31 14.88
N SER A 49 -3.26 1.42 15.11
CA SER A 49 -3.00 0.87 16.46
C SER A 49 -2.44 1.89 17.45
N LEU A 50 -2.02 3.07 16.97
CA LEU A 50 -1.61 4.17 17.84
C LEU A 50 -2.83 4.76 18.58
N ASP A 51 -4.00 4.82 17.94
CA ASP A 51 -5.26 5.28 18.57
C ASP A 51 -5.59 4.46 19.83
N ASP A 52 -5.22 3.18 19.84
CA ASP A 52 -5.51 2.25 20.93
C ASP A 52 -4.43 2.26 22.03
N LYS A 53 -3.38 3.10 21.92
CA LYS A 53 -2.31 3.15 22.92
C LYS A 53 -2.75 3.90 24.19
N PRO A 54 -2.58 3.28 25.38
CA PRO A 54 -2.80 3.99 26.64
C PRO A 54 -1.92 5.23 26.74
N GLY A 55 -2.51 6.39 27.02
CA GLY A 55 -1.77 7.65 27.13
C GLY A 55 -1.42 8.31 25.80
N ILE A 56 -1.94 7.85 24.66
CA ILE A 56 -1.65 8.43 23.33
C ILE A 56 -1.97 9.93 23.27
N ALA A 57 -3.05 10.38 23.91
CA ALA A 57 -3.47 11.78 23.94
C ALA A 57 -2.46 12.71 24.64
N SER A 58 -1.64 12.17 25.56
CA SER A 58 -0.60 12.89 26.28
C SER A 58 0.82 12.55 25.80
N ALA A 59 0.95 11.67 24.80
CA ALA A 59 2.24 11.13 24.39
C ALA A 59 3.10 12.17 23.67
N GLY A 60 4.41 12.15 23.91
CA GLY A 60 5.36 12.98 23.21
C GLY A 60 5.79 12.38 21.86
N VAL A 61 6.41 13.20 21.00
CA VAL A 61 7.01 12.74 19.74
C VAL A 61 7.95 11.53 19.90
N PRO A 62 8.82 11.45 20.93
CA PRO A 62 9.71 10.29 21.10
C PRO A 62 8.96 8.97 21.36
N GLU A 63 7.89 9.02 22.17
CA GLU A 63 7.08 7.85 22.52
C GLU A 63 6.29 7.34 21.32
N VAL A 64 5.66 8.25 20.57
CA VAL A 64 4.93 7.92 19.33
C VAL A 64 5.87 7.30 18.30
N LYS A 65 7.08 7.86 18.13
CA LYS A 65 8.12 7.26 17.26
C LYS A 65 8.51 5.86 17.70
N GLU A 66 8.66 5.61 19.00
CA GLU A 66 8.99 4.29 19.53
C GLU A 66 7.89 3.27 19.22
N TRP A 67 6.62 3.62 19.48
CA TRP A 67 5.49 2.74 19.18
C TRP A 67 5.33 2.46 17.70
N LEU A 68 5.48 3.49 16.85
CA LEU A 68 5.47 3.34 15.40
C LEU A 68 6.57 2.38 14.94
N ASN A 69 7.82 2.63 15.34
CA ASN A 69 8.96 1.79 14.97
C ASN A 69 8.79 0.34 15.42
N LYS A 70 8.26 0.13 16.63
CA LYS A 70 7.96 -1.21 17.14
C LYS A 70 6.89 -1.90 16.30
N GLY A 71 5.83 -1.19 15.92
CA GLY A 71 4.76 -1.72 15.07
C GLY A 71 5.26 -2.09 13.68
N LEU A 72 6.03 -1.21 13.04
CA LEU A 72 6.63 -1.46 11.72
C LEU A 72 7.57 -2.67 11.75
N LYS A 73 8.46 -2.75 12.74
CA LYS A 73 9.38 -3.89 12.91
C LYS A 73 8.65 -5.21 13.13
N THR A 74 7.53 -5.20 13.87
CA THR A 74 6.72 -6.40 14.10
C THR A 74 6.06 -6.90 12.82
N ASN A 75 5.70 -5.98 11.91
CA ASN A 75 5.14 -6.32 10.60
C ASN A 75 6.20 -6.50 9.51
N LEU A 76 7.49 -6.46 9.86
CA LEU A 76 8.62 -6.59 8.92
C LEU A 76 8.60 -5.54 7.80
N VAL A 77 8.05 -4.36 8.07
CA VAL A 77 8.02 -3.25 7.11
C VAL A 77 9.27 -2.39 7.25
N GLU A 78 9.97 -2.17 6.15
CA GLU A 78 11.13 -1.30 6.07
C GLU A 78 10.77 0.04 5.40
N LEU A 79 10.94 1.12 6.15
CA LEU A 79 10.81 2.50 5.69
C LEU A 79 12.13 3.23 5.95
N ASP A 80 12.54 4.10 5.03
CA ASP A 80 13.67 5.00 5.28
C ASP A 80 13.25 6.06 6.33
N PRO A 81 14.11 6.43 7.29
CA PRO A 81 13.82 7.48 8.26
C PRO A 81 13.34 8.81 7.65
N LYS A 82 13.67 9.10 6.39
CA LYS A 82 13.23 10.31 5.66
C LYS A 82 11.79 10.23 5.16
N GLU A 83 11.27 9.01 5.00
CA GLU A 83 9.89 8.74 4.59
C GLU A 83 8.91 8.97 5.75
N ILE A 84 9.40 9.00 6.99
CA ILE A 84 8.59 9.17 8.20
C ILE A 84 8.83 10.55 8.81
N ARG A 85 7.77 11.32 8.99
CA ARG A 85 7.80 12.60 9.69
C ARG A 85 6.85 12.55 10.88
N VAL A 86 7.42 12.59 12.09
CA VAL A 86 6.64 12.72 13.32
C VAL A 86 6.90 14.09 13.92
N LYS A 87 5.85 14.87 14.11
CA LYS A 87 5.90 16.26 14.58
C LYS A 87 4.88 16.48 15.68
N GLN A 88 5.18 17.43 16.56
CA GLN A 88 4.20 17.94 17.50
C GLN A 88 3.38 19.01 16.79
N ASP A 89 2.06 18.82 16.74
CA ASP A 89 1.13 19.86 16.37
C ASP A 89 0.99 20.85 17.54
N ARG A 90 0.89 22.14 17.25
CA ARG A 90 0.84 23.19 18.28
C ARG A 90 -0.44 23.13 19.11
N TYR A 91 -1.49 22.51 18.58
CA TYR A 91 -2.83 22.51 19.19
C TYR A 91 -3.41 21.11 19.40
N ASP A 92 -3.04 20.12 18.56
CA ASP A 92 -3.74 18.83 18.45
C ASP A 92 -2.87 17.59 18.77
N GLY A 93 -1.82 17.75 19.59
CA GLY A 93 -0.98 16.62 20.02
C GLY A 93 0.09 16.23 19.00
N VAL A 94 0.32 14.94 18.76
CA VAL A 94 1.36 14.44 17.83
C VAL A 94 0.72 14.04 16.49
N MET A 95 1.41 14.39 15.40
CA MET A 95 1.08 14.02 14.02
C MET A 95 2.19 13.15 13.43
N VAL A 96 1.79 12.17 12.63
CA VAL A 96 2.66 11.27 11.88
C VAL A 96 2.26 11.35 10.41
N ASP A 97 3.21 11.73 9.56
CA ASP A 97 3.10 11.68 8.10
C ASP A 97 4.08 10.62 7.58
N ILE A 98 3.60 9.75 6.70
CA ILE A 98 4.42 8.75 6.03
C ILE A 98 4.18 8.86 4.52
N ASP A 99 5.18 9.37 3.81
CA ASP A 99 5.16 9.55 2.36
C ASP A 99 6.31 8.77 1.76
N TYR A 100 6.01 7.80 0.89
CA TYR A 100 7.06 6.99 0.27
C TYR A 100 6.72 6.50 -1.13
N GLU A 101 7.78 6.23 -1.89
CA GLU A 101 7.69 5.67 -3.23
C GLU A 101 8.40 4.31 -3.25
N ARG A 102 7.81 3.34 -3.96
CA ARG A 102 8.47 2.07 -4.25
C ARG A 102 8.56 1.89 -5.76
N ARG A 103 9.79 1.69 -6.24
CA ARG A 103 10.11 1.44 -7.64
C ARG A 103 10.45 -0.03 -7.85
N ILE A 104 9.72 -0.70 -8.75
CA ILE A 104 9.96 -2.08 -9.12
C ILE A 104 10.33 -2.16 -10.60
N LYS A 105 11.45 -2.82 -10.91
CA LYS A 105 11.78 -3.19 -12.30
C LYS A 105 10.72 -4.12 -12.86
N PHE A 106 10.06 -3.72 -13.95
CA PHE A 106 8.98 -4.50 -14.53
C PHE A 106 9.46 -5.36 -15.69
N ILE A 107 9.73 -4.76 -16.85
CA ILE A 107 10.19 -5.43 -18.07
C ILE A 107 11.21 -4.54 -18.78
N ARG A 108 12.43 -5.05 -18.99
CA ARG A 108 13.54 -4.33 -19.65
C ARG A 108 13.78 -2.94 -19.03
N ASN A 109 13.44 -1.87 -19.74
CA ASN A 109 13.61 -0.48 -19.34
C ASN A 109 12.31 0.15 -18.78
N VAL A 110 11.30 -0.67 -18.49
CA VAL A 110 10.04 -0.24 -17.89
C VAL A 110 10.08 -0.54 -16.40
N ASP A 111 9.82 0.49 -15.60
CA ASP A 111 9.65 0.41 -14.15
C ASP A 111 8.18 0.66 -13.79
N LEU A 112 7.71 0.03 -12.71
CA LEU A 112 6.47 0.38 -12.03
C LEU A 112 6.83 1.21 -10.80
N ILE A 113 6.07 2.28 -10.59
CA ILE A 113 6.23 3.17 -9.45
C ILE A 113 4.87 3.24 -8.74
N VAL A 114 4.89 3.07 -7.42
CA VAL A 114 3.73 3.28 -6.57
C VAL A 114 4.11 4.26 -5.47
N SER A 115 3.26 5.25 -5.26
CA SER A 115 3.38 6.25 -4.21
C SER A 115 2.28 6.00 -3.19
N PHE A 116 2.66 6.08 -1.92
CA PHE A 116 1.76 5.91 -0.79
C PHE A 116 1.91 7.10 0.15
N GLU A 117 0.78 7.54 0.68
CA GLU A 117 0.69 8.67 1.60
C GLU A 117 -0.22 8.24 2.75
N HIS A 118 0.24 8.44 3.98
CA HIS A 118 -0.55 8.22 5.19
C HIS A 118 -0.39 9.41 6.13
N ASP A 119 -1.52 9.98 6.52
CA ASP A 119 -1.60 10.95 7.60
C ASP A 119 -2.28 10.32 8.82
N TRP A 120 -1.68 10.54 9.98
CA TRP A 120 -2.27 10.17 11.26
C TRP A 120 -2.09 11.30 12.27
N LYS A 121 -3.15 11.60 13.00
CA LYS A 121 -3.19 12.62 14.04
C LYS A 121 -3.81 12.06 15.29
N VAL A 122 -3.24 12.42 16.44
CA VAL A 122 -3.92 12.23 17.72
C VAL A 122 -5.33 12.83 17.64
N LYS A 123 -6.34 12.06 18.02
CA LYS A 123 -7.69 12.59 18.18
C LYS A 123 -7.76 13.35 19.51
N PRO A 124 -8.20 14.61 19.52
CA PRO A 124 -8.52 15.29 20.77
C PRO A 124 -9.64 14.50 21.48
N GLN A 125 -9.49 14.29 22.79
CA GLN A 125 -10.53 13.70 23.63
C GLN A 125 -11.63 14.71 23.95
#